data_AF-A0A0N1NLZ3-F1
#
_entry.id   AF-A0A0N1NLZ3-F1
#
_cell.length_a   1.000
_cell.length_b   1.000
_cell.length_c   1.000
_cell.angle_alpha   90.00
_cell.angle_beta   90.00
_cell.angle_gamma   90.00
#
_symmetry.space_group_name_H-M   'P 1'
#
loop_
_entity.id
_entity.type
_entity.pdbx_description
1 polymer ?
#
loop_
_entity_poly.entity_id
_entity_poly.type
_entity_poly.pdbx_seq_one_letter_code
_entity_poly.pdbx_strand_id
1 'polypeptide(L)'
;MRRVTRTGVLLSAVVVLISLEAGLFAAPTAMADDGFGSGTGVRCVGKGCDLRATSRSGSSRRSNPNRAAPAHQSVGGGGGGVRGGGSRGSRPAGSPTVTSDGWEYDLGNGMGILPTFDGGKKAPKKADKPAGGQQVSVAAVAQQAVERLRLPEPVIRTSPDQDFVQVVNVPTWMWVDKGSWGPVSQTARVPGVTVTATARPRTAVWSMGDGSTVSCAGPGTPYSSKYRPEARSPDCGYTYHRSSLAEPGKAFTVSVRVTWDVEWRGGGQTGAVPGLAVEARRQLVVDEVQAVVVR
;
A
#
# COMPACT_ATOMS: atom_id res chain seq x y z
N MET A 1 30.01 -22.57 64.36
CA MET A 1 30.83 -23.53 63.59
C MET A 1 29.96 -24.67 63.11
N ARG A 2 29.69 -24.76 61.81
CA ARG A 2 29.37 -26.00 61.07
C ARG A 2 29.51 -25.67 59.59
N ARG A 3 30.60 -26.18 58.99
CA ARG A 3 30.94 -26.04 57.57
C ARG A 3 29.96 -26.90 56.77
N VAL A 4 29.31 -26.32 55.76
CA VAL A 4 28.63 -27.09 54.71
C VAL A 4 29.55 -27.06 53.49
N THR A 5 30.07 -28.23 53.17
CA THR A 5 30.98 -28.55 52.08
C THR A 5 30.31 -28.40 50.72
N ARG A 6 31.03 -27.76 49.79
CA ARG A 6 30.81 -27.78 48.34
C ARG A 6 30.85 -29.22 47.82
N THR A 7 29.86 -29.60 47.03
CA THR A 7 29.96 -30.68 46.05
C THR A 7 29.56 -30.11 44.70
N GLY A 8 30.57 -29.94 43.83
CA GLY A 8 30.36 -29.66 42.43
C GLY A 8 29.88 -30.92 41.73
N VAL A 9 28.84 -30.79 40.90
CA VAL A 9 28.48 -31.80 39.92
C VAL A 9 28.87 -31.23 38.56
N LEU A 10 29.76 -31.99 37.92
CA LEU A 10 30.35 -31.75 36.61
C LEU A 10 29.32 -31.89 35.49
N LEU A 11 29.62 -31.11 34.45
CA LEU A 11 29.18 -31.14 33.06
C LEU A 11 28.40 -32.39 32.60
N SER A 12 27.29 -32.14 31.92
CA SER A 12 26.91 -32.89 30.73
C SER A 12 26.44 -31.89 29.67
N ALA A 13 27.40 -31.41 28.87
CA ALA A 13 27.13 -30.67 27.65
C ALA A 13 26.66 -31.69 26.60
N VAL A 14 25.35 -31.74 26.36
CA VAL A 14 24.80 -32.47 25.21
C VAL A 14 24.99 -31.56 23.99
N VAL A 15 26.02 -31.87 23.20
CA VAL A 15 26.23 -31.29 21.87
C VAL A 15 25.23 -31.97 20.94
N VAL A 16 24.14 -31.28 20.61
CA VAL A 16 23.22 -31.71 19.54
C VAL A 16 23.86 -31.33 18.21
N LEU A 17 24.44 -32.31 17.53
CA LEU A 17 24.83 -32.22 16.13
C LEU A 17 23.55 -32.19 15.28
N ILE A 18 23.14 -31.01 14.83
CA ILE A 18 22.09 -30.87 13.81
C ILE A 18 22.77 -31.02 12.46
N SER A 19 22.53 -32.16 11.81
CA SER A 19 22.90 -32.42 10.42
C SER A 19 22.26 -31.39 9.49
N LEU A 20 23.09 -30.62 8.79
CA LEU A 20 22.67 -29.71 7.73
C LEU A 20 22.52 -30.52 6.43
N GLU A 21 21.35 -31.11 6.19
CA GLU A 21 21.01 -31.62 4.87
C GLU A 21 20.58 -30.45 3.98
N ALA A 22 21.47 -30.04 3.08
CA ALA A 22 21.16 -29.12 2.00
C ALA A 22 20.27 -29.84 0.97
N GLY A 23 18.96 -29.79 1.20
CA GLY A 23 17.96 -30.16 0.20
C GLY A 23 18.01 -29.17 -0.96
N LEU A 24 18.53 -29.63 -2.10
CA LEU A 24 18.50 -28.92 -3.38
C LEU A 24 17.05 -28.93 -3.90
N PHE A 25 16.24 -27.95 -3.52
CA PHE A 25 14.96 -27.70 -4.17
C PHE A 25 15.21 -26.91 -5.45
N ALA A 26 15.27 -27.62 -6.58
CA ALA A 26 15.12 -27.01 -7.89
C ALA A 26 13.68 -26.48 -8.01
N ALA A 27 13.50 -25.17 -7.90
CA ALA A 27 12.26 -24.54 -8.32
C ALA A 27 12.11 -24.75 -9.84
N PRO A 28 10.93 -25.16 -10.35
CA PRO A 28 10.70 -25.18 -11.78
C PRO A 28 10.80 -23.75 -12.31
N THR A 29 11.55 -23.57 -13.40
CA THR A 29 11.51 -22.39 -14.24
C THR A 29 10.06 -22.15 -14.67
N ALA A 30 9.46 -21.05 -14.21
CA ALA A 30 8.22 -20.56 -14.79
C ALA A 30 8.50 -20.18 -16.25
N MET A 31 7.95 -20.97 -17.17
CA MET A 31 7.87 -20.61 -18.59
C MET A 31 6.78 -19.55 -18.72
N ALA A 32 7.15 -18.37 -19.21
CA ALA A 32 6.17 -17.41 -19.71
C ALA A 32 5.54 -17.98 -20.99
N ASP A 33 4.22 -17.95 -21.08
CA ASP A 33 3.45 -18.36 -22.25
C ASP A 33 3.57 -17.26 -23.34
N ASP A 34 4.35 -17.52 -24.38
CA ASP A 34 4.37 -16.72 -25.61
C ASP A 34 3.14 -17.07 -26.45
N GLY A 35 1.99 -16.52 -26.08
CA GLY A 35 0.69 -16.86 -26.63
C GLY A 35 -0.10 -15.71 -27.26
N PHE A 36 0.53 -14.71 -27.90
CA PHE A 36 -0.21 -13.70 -28.66
C PHE A 36 -0.47 -14.17 -30.10
N GLY A 37 -1.55 -14.95 -30.28
CA GLY A 37 -2.05 -15.31 -31.60
C GLY A 37 -2.64 -14.10 -32.32
N SER A 38 -1.88 -13.52 -33.25
CA SER A 38 -2.33 -12.47 -34.17
C SER A 38 -3.45 -12.98 -35.09
N GLY A 39 -4.64 -12.42 -34.94
CA GLY A 39 -5.79 -12.75 -35.77
C GLY A 39 -6.85 -11.64 -35.84
N THR A 40 -6.44 -10.38 -35.73
CA THR A 40 -7.32 -9.23 -35.99
C THR A 40 -7.29 -8.90 -37.48
N GLY A 41 -8.26 -9.43 -38.23
CA GLY A 41 -8.50 -9.02 -39.60
C GLY A 41 -9.18 -7.65 -39.62
N VAL A 42 -8.40 -6.58 -39.81
CA VAL A 42 -8.95 -5.24 -40.05
C VAL A 42 -9.29 -5.12 -41.53
N ARG A 43 -10.57 -4.87 -41.83
CA ARG A 43 -10.99 -4.45 -43.18
C ARG A 43 -11.47 -3.02 -43.11
N CYS A 44 -10.75 -2.14 -43.80
CA CYS A 44 -11.12 -0.75 -43.96
C CYS A 44 -11.67 -0.54 -45.36
N VAL A 45 -12.81 0.15 -45.46
CA VAL A 45 -13.34 0.67 -46.72
C VAL A 45 -13.66 2.14 -46.50
N GLY A 46 -12.91 3.02 -47.16
CA GLY A 46 -13.00 4.47 -46.94
C GLY A 46 -12.51 4.91 -45.57
N LYS A 47 -13.12 5.95 -44.98
CA LYS A 47 -12.72 6.53 -43.68
C LYS A 47 -13.25 5.78 -42.44
N GLY A 48 -13.75 4.55 -42.60
CA GLY A 48 -14.22 3.70 -41.51
C GLY A 48 -13.57 2.32 -41.55
N CYS A 49 -13.16 1.82 -40.39
CA CYS A 49 -12.70 0.45 -40.22
C CYS A 49 -13.59 -0.25 -39.19
N ASP A 50 -14.09 -1.43 -39.53
CA ASP A 50 -14.82 -2.28 -38.59
C ASP A 50 -13.85 -3.32 -38.00
N LEU A 51 -13.82 -3.39 -36.67
CA LEU A 51 -13.03 -4.37 -35.93
C LEU A 51 -13.94 -5.53 -35.54
N ARG A 52 -13.78 -6.68 -36.21
CA ARG A 52 -14.46 -7.91 -35.81
C ARG A 52 -13.52 -8.78 -34.97
N ALA A 53 -13.64 -8.67 -33.66
CA ALA A 53 -13.01 -9.61 -32.75
C ALA A 53 -13.75 -10.95 -32.83
N THR A 54 -13.15 -11.95 -33.47
CA THR A 54 -13.64 -13.33 -33.35
C THR A 54 -12.99 -13.95 -32.13
N SER A 55 -13.74 -14.08 -31.04
CA SER A 55 -13.31 -14.92 -29.93
C SER A 55 -13.46 -16.37 -30.35
N ARG A 56 -12.33 -17.09 -30.49
CA ARG A 56 -12.35 -18.54 -30.64
C ARG A 56 -12.73 -19.13 -29.29
N SER A 57 -14.02 -19.25 -29.01
CA SER A 57 -14.50 -20.13 -27.96
C SER A 57 -14.18 -21.56 -28.38
N GLY A 58 -13.12 -22.10 -27.78
CA GLY A 58 -12.82 -23.53 -27.83
C GLY A 58 -13.91 -24.30 -27.08
N SER A 59 -14.97 -24.67 -27.79
CA SER A 59 -15.89 -25.72 -27.40
C SER A 59 -16.12 -26.58 -28.64
N SER A 60 -15.47 -27.74 -28.68
CA SER A 60 -15.76 -28.76 -29.68
C SER A 60 -17.17 -29.28 -29.45
N ARG A 61 -18.11 -28.92 -30.33
CA ARG A 61 -19.26 -29.79 -30.62
C ARG A 61 -19.44 -29.85 -32.13
N ARG A 62 -19.36 -31.09 -32.62
CA ARG A 62 -19.52 -31.49 -34.01
C ARG A 62 -20.87 -30.98 -34.53
N SER A 63 -20.84 -30.37 -35.72
CA SER A 63 -22.00 -30.13 -36.56
C SER A 63 -22.63 -31.45 -36.96
N ASN A 64 -23.96 -31.56 -36.78
CA ASN A 64 -24.79 -32.56 -37.47
C ASN A 64 -25.68 -31.80 -38.47
N PRO A 65 -25.50 -31.97 -39.78
CA PRO A 65 -26.35 -31.33 -40.78
C PRO A 65 -27.51 -32.28 -41.12
N ASN A 66 -28.58 -32.25 -40.33
CA ASN A 66 -29.90 -32.71 -40.76
C ASN A 66 -30.97 -32.33 -39.72
N ARG A 67 -31.57 -31.14 -39.87
CA ARG A 67 -33.00 -30.95 -39.56
C ARG A 67 -33.54 -29.65 -40.16
N ALA A 68 -34.73 -29.79 -40.73
CA ALA A 68 -35.50 -28.80 -41.47
C ALA A 68 -36.03 -27.63 -40.61
N ALA A 69 -36.46 -26.58 -41.33
CA ALA A 69 -37.04 -25.29 -40.91
C ALA A 69 -38.36 -25.42 -40.08
N PRO A 70 -38.97 -24.33 -39.56
CA PRO A 70 -39.60 -23.27 -40.37
C PRO A 70 -39.47 -21.82 -39.83
N ALA A 71 -40.07 -20.91 -40.60
CA ALA A 71 -40.03 -19.46 -40.59
C ALA A 71 -40.93 -18.73 -39.57
N HIS A 72 -40.63 -17.45 -39.36
CA HIS A 72 -41.52 -16.28 -39.13
C HIS A 72 -40.58 -15.09 -38.77
N GLN A 73 -40.81 -13.80 -39.02
CA GLN A 73 -41.72 -13.01 -39.84
C GLN A 73 -41.17 -11.57 -39.75
N SER A 74 -41.31 -10.77 -40.80
CA SER A 74 -40.88 -9.37 -40.88
C SER A 74 -42.06 -8.41 -40.79
N VAL A 75 -41.93 -7.31 -40.04
CA VAL A 75 -42.72 -6.06 -40.17
C VAL A 75 -41.77 -4.92 -39.76
N GLY A 76 -41.34 -3.98 -40.63
CA GLY A 76 -42.08 -2.82 -41.14
C GLY A 76 -42.09 -1.71 -40.08
N GLY A 77 -41.70 -0.45 -40.26
CA GLY A 77 -41.39 0.40 -41.40
C GLY A 77 -41.77 1.86 -41.03
N GLY A 78 -41.03 2.85 -41.54
CA GLY A 78 -41.40 4.28 -41.53
C GLY A 78 -40.81 5.13 -40.40
N GLY A 79 -40.25 6.33 -40.59
CA GLY A 79 -40.16 7.17 -41.78
C GLY A 79 -40.47 8.63 -41.43
N GLY A 80 -39.49 9.52 -41.62
CA GLY A 80 -39.73 10.90 -42.07
C GLY A 80 -39.63 12.05 -41.05
N GLY A 81 -38.94 13.12 -41.46
CA GLY A 81 -39.40 14.48 -41.16
C GLY A 81 -38.36 15.49 -40.67
N VAL A 82 -37.63 16.11 -41.60
CA VAL A 82 -36.78 17.29 -41.40
C VAL A 82 -37.63 18.57 -41.30
N ARG A 83 -37.19 19.55 -40.48
CA ARG A 83 -37.32 21.03 -40.58
C ARG A 83 -36.51 21.58 -39.39
N GLY A 84 -35.58 22.53 -39.45
CA GLY A 84 -35.34 23.66 -40.34
C GLY A 84 -35.28 24.92 -39.45
N GLY A 85 -34.20 25.72 -39.54
CA GLY A 85 -34.18 27.06 -38.93
C GLY A 85 -32.83 27.51 -38.38
N GLY A 86 -32.15 28.39 -39.11
CA GLY A 86 -31.03 29.18 -38.59
C GLY A 86 -31.50 30.56 -38.11
N SER A 87 -30.89 31.08 -37.05
CA SER A 87 -30.59 32.51 -36.92
C SER A 87 -29.62 32.80 -35.79
N ARG A 88 -28.86 33.87 -36.02
CA ARG A 88 -27.72 34.38 -35.27
C ARG A 88 -28.12 34.80 -33.85
N GLY A 89 -27.31 34.43 -32.87
CA GLY A 89 -27.40 34.87 -31.49
C GLY A 89 -26.01 34.92 -30.88
N SER A 90 -25.71 36.05 -30.25
CA SER A 90 -24.41 36.54 -29.86
C SER A 90 -23.69 35.66 -28.82
N ARG A 91 -22.38 35.55 -28.96
CA ARG A 91 -21.46 34.86 -28.04
C ARG A 91 -21.17 35.73 -26.81
N PRO A 92 -21.25 35.20 -25.59
CA PRO A 92 -20.41 35.62 -24.48
C PRO A 92 -19.20 34.67 -24.33
N ALA A 93 -18.07 35.24 -23.91
CA ALA A 93 -16.86 34.54 -23.49
C ALA A 93 -17.15 33.49 -22.41
N GLY A 94 -16.46 32.35 -22.29
CA GLY A 94 -15.41 31.73 -23.07
C GLY A 94 -15.15 30.39 -22.38
N SER A 95 -15.63 29.30 -22.95
CA SER A 95 -15.15 27.95 -22.62
C SER A 95 -14.15 27.55 -23.69
N PRO A 96 -12.96 27.01 -23.33
CA PRO A 96 -12.00 26.56 -24.33
C PRO A 96 -12.63 25.46 -25.19
N THR A 97 -12.51 25.62 -26.50
CA THR A 97 -12.92 24.62 -27.49
C THR A 97 -11.73 23.68 -27.69
N VAL A 98 -11.93 22.37 -27.49
CA VAL A 98 -10.92 21.36 -27.82
C VAL A 98 -10.76 21.35 -29.34
N THR A 99 -9.63 21.82 -29.86
CA THR A 99 -9.29 21.69 -31.29
C THR A 99 -8.37 20.48 -31.47
N SER A 100 -8.55 19.74 -32.55
CA SER A 100 -7.82 18.51 -32.88
C SER A 100 -6.43 18.78 -33.47
N ASP A 101 -5.81 19.92 -33.16
CA ASP A 101 -4.54 20.34 -33.78
C ASP A 101 -3.32 19.93 -32.93
N GLY A 102 -3.48 18.93 -32.07
CA GLY A 102 -2.42 18.41 -31.20
C GLY A 102 -1.44 17.49 -31.91
N TRP A 103 -0.19 17.47 -31.45
CA TRP A 103 0.83 16.50 -31.86
C TRP A 103 0.59 15.19 -31.10
N GLU A 104 0.51 14.05 -31.80
CA GLU A 104 0.41 12.71 -31.22
C GLU A 104 1.68 12.35 -30.42
N TYR A 105 1.50 11.71 -29.27
CA TYR A 105 2.58 11.07 -28.51
C TYR A 105 2.24 9.59 -28.26
N ASP A 106 3.26 8.73 -28.25
CA ASP A 106 3.16 7.31 -27.90
C ASP A 106 3.64 7.10 -26.46
N LEU A 107 2.75 6.61 -25.58
CA LEU A 107 3.06 6.28 -24.17
C LEU A 107 3.36 4.79 -23.94
N GLY A 108 3.67 4.01 -24.98
CA GLY A 108 4.03 2.61 -24.85
C GLY A 108 2.85 1.67 -24.55
N ASN A 109 1.63 2.21 -24.42
CA ASN A 109 0.37 1.46 -24.31
C ASN A 109 -0.84 2.16 -24.99
N GLY A 110 -0.62 3.17 -25.83
CA GLY A 110 -1.66 3.84 -26.64
C GLY A 110 -1.50 5.37 -26.74
N MET A 111 -2.15 5.98 -27.74
CA MET A 111 -2.16 7.44 -27.95
C MET A 111 -3.14 8.14 -27.00
N GLY A 112 -2.65 9.17 -26.29
CA GLY A 112 -3.48 10.07 -25.50
C GLY A 112 -3.47 11.48 -26.09
N ILE A 113 -4.59 12.20 -25.97
CA ILE A 113 -4.67 13.65 -26.26
C ILE A 113 -4.85 14.36 -24.91
N LEU A 114 -3.87 15.15 -24.48
CA LEU A 114 -4.04 16.06 -23.34
C LEU A 114 -4.43 17.45 -23.86
N PRO A 115 -5.48 18.11 -23.33
CA PRO A 115 -5.86 19.44 -23.77
C PRO A 115 -4.85 20.49 -23.27
N THR A 116 -4.39 21.36 -24.16
CA THR A 116 -3.66 22.58 -23.81
C THR A 116 -4.65 23.69 -23.47
N PHE A 117 -4.42 24.40 -22.36
CA PHE A 117 -5.12 25.64 -22.05
C PHE A 117 -4.48 26.79 -22.84
N ASP A 118 -5.32 27.55 -23.56
CA ASP A 118 -4.92 28.66 -24.42
C ASP A 118 -4.16 29.74 -23.64
N GLY A 119 -2.84 29.73 -23.79
CA GLY A 119 -1.94 30.80 -23.38
C GLY A 119 -1.14 31.24 -24.59
N GLY A 120 -1.79 31.93 -25.54
CA GLY A 120 -1.19 32.38 -26.80
C GLY A 120 0.12 33.15 -26.59
N LYS A 121 1.24 32.48 -26.84
CA LYS A 121 2.50 33.10 -27.23
C LYS A 121 3.10 32.28 -28.38
N LYS A 122 3.47 33.02 -29.42
CA LYS A 122 3.93 32.58 -30.75
C LYS A 122 4.82 31.33 -30.70
N ALA A 123 4.56 30.40 -31.64
CA ALA A 123 5.38 29.22 -31.86
C ALA A 123 6.86 29.61 -32.08
N PRO A 124 7.82 29.05 -31.34
CA PRO A 124 9.23 29.23 -31.67
C PRO A 124 9.55 28.50 -32.98
N LYS A 125 10.33 29.16 -33.83
CA LYS A 125 10.90 28.60 -35.07
C LYS A 125 11.63 27.29 -34.74
N LYS A 126 11.56 26.31 -35.66
CA LYS A 126 12.21 24.98 -35.61
C LYS A 126 13.47 25.00 -34.73
N ALA A 127 13.35 24.43 -33.54
CA ALA A 127 14.49 24.15 -32.70
C ALA A 127 15.21 22.92 -33.28
N ASP A 128 16.53 23.04 -33.40
CA ASP A 128 17.42 21.96 -33.73
C ASP A 128 17.17 20.74 -32.83
N LYS A 129 17.34 19.55 -33.41
CA LYS A 129 17.29 18.22 -32.77
C LYS A 129 17.85 18.30 -31.33
N PRO A 130 17.07 18.02 -30.27
CA PRO A 130 17.65 17.93 -28.94
C PRO A 130 18.58 16.71 -28.92
N ALA A 131 19.87 16.99 -28.78
CA ALA A 131 20.86 15.99 -28.41
C ALA A 131 20.42 15.36 -27.09
N GLY A 132 20.34 14.04 -27.08
CA GLY A 132 19.82 13.26 -25.98
C GLY A 132 20.59 13.49 -24.69
N GLY A 133 19.89 14.00 -23.70
CA GLY A 133 20.20 13.86 -22.28
C GLY A 133 18.86 13.87 -21.57
N GLN A 134 18.37 12.72 -21.14
CA GLN A 134 17.14 12.66 -20.36
C GLN A 134 17.39 13.40 -19.05
N GLN A 135 16.96 14.66 -18.96
CA GLN A 135 17.08 15.45 -17.75
C GLN A 135 16.23 14.78 -16.67
N VAL A 136 16.87 14.22 -15.65
CA VAL A 136 16.19 13.62 -14.51
C VAL A 136 15.41 14.73 -13.80
N SER A 137 14.10 14.54 -13.63
CA SER A 137 13.24 15.52 -12.97
C SER A 137 13.51 15.55 -11.46
N VAL A 138 13.33 16.71 -10.83
CA VAL A 138 13.45 16.84 -9.36
C VAL A 138 12.48 15.90 -8.65
N ALA A 139 11.28 15.71 -9.20
CA ALA A 139 10.29 14.77 -8.69
C ALA A 139 10.80 13.31 -8.70
N ALA A 140 11.52 12.88 -9.75
CA ALA A 140 12.11 11.55 -9.79
C ALA A 140 13.21 11.38 -8.73
N VAL A 141 14.04 12.40 -8.52
CA VAL A 141 15.07 12.38 -7.46
C VAL A 141 14.42 12.39 -6.06
N ALA A 142 13.31 13.12 -5.90
CA ALA A 142 12.52 13.13 -4.66
C ALA A 142 11.93 11.75 -4.36
N GLN A 143 11.30 11.11 -5.35
CA GLN A 143 10.79 9.75 -5.23
C GLN A 143 11.91 8.78 -4.83
N GLN A 144 13.07 8.87 -5.48
CA GLN A 144 14.23 8.05 -5.12
C GLN A 144 14.70 8.30 -3.67
N ALA A 145 14.67 9.55 -3.18
CA ALA A 145 15.00 9.84 -1.79
C ALA A 145 13.98 9.24 -0.82
N VAL A 146 12.69 9.27 -1.16
CA VAL A 146 11.60 8.69 -0.37
C VAL A 146 11.67 7.16 -0.35
N GLU A 147 11.88 6.50 -1.48
CA GLU A 147 12.00 5.03 -1.58
C GLU A 147 13.20 4.46 -0.80
N ARG A 148 14.23 5.28 -0.59
CA ARG A 148 15.40 4.91 0.21
C ARG A 148 15.17 5.04 1.71
N LEU A 149 14.09 5.69 2.16
CA LEU A 149 13.79 5.83 3.58
C LEU A 149 13.68 4.45 4.22
N ARG A 150 14.43 4.27 5.32
CA ARG A 150 14.35 3.09 6.17
C ARG A 150 13.65 3.51 7.45
N LEU A 151 12.34 3.28 7.47
CA LEU A 151 11.52 3.55 8.65
C LEU A 151 11.75 2.44 9.68
N PRO A 152 12.08 2.76 10.94
CA PRO A 152 12.29 1.76 11.98
C PRO A 152 11.02 0.92 12.21
N GLU A 153 11.19 -0.37 12.47
CA GLU A 153 10.10 -1.19 12.99
C GLU A 153 9.74 -0.70 14.41
N PRO A 154 8.45 -0.40 14.70
CA PRO A 154 8.03 0.02 16.02
C PRO A 154 8.31 -1.06 17.06
N VAL A 155 8.90 -0.69 18.20
CA VAL A 155 9.10 -1.63 19.31
C VAL A 155 7.98 -1.44 20.33
N ILE A 156 7.09 -2.42 20.42
CA ILE A 156 5.97 -2.44 21.37
C ILE A 156 6.50 -2.62 22.81
N ARG A 157 5.97 -1.82 23.72
CA ARG A 157 6.14 -1.93 25.18
C ARG A 157 4.82 -1.75 25.89
N THR A 158 4.65 -2.45 27.00
CA THR A 158 3.47 -2.32 27.86
C THR A 158 3.83 -2.25 29.33
N SER A 159 2.87 -1.84 30.17
CA SER A 159 2.92 -2.07 31.61
C SER A 159 1.56 -2.62 32.08
N PRO A 160 1.51 -3.81 32.72
CA PRO A 160 2.60 -4.78 32.92
C PRO A 160 3.39 -5.11 31.65
N ASP A 161 4.67 -5.47 31.80
CA ASP A 161 5.56 -5.74 30.66
C ASP A 161 4.97 -6.83 29.75
N GLN A 162 5.18 -6.71 28.45
CA GLN A 162 4.54 -7.52 27.41
C GLN A 162 4.80 -9.03 27.53
N ASP A 163 5.89 -9.41 28.22
CA ASP A 163 6.25 -10.81 28.45
C ASP A 163 5.59 -11.40 29.71
N PHE A 164 4.83 -10.57 30.45
CA PHE A 164 4.05 -10.96 31.62
C PHE A 164 2.54 -10.96 31.31
N VAL A 165 1.82 -11.76 32.11
CA VAL A 165 0.36 -11.85 32.06
C VAL A 165 -0.25 -10.50 32.44
N GLN A 166 -1.10 -10.01 31.54
CA GLN A 166 -1.99 -8.88 31.77
C GLN A 166 -3.26 -9.38 32.46
N VAL A 167 -3.98 -8.51 33.19
CA VAL A 167 -5.19 -8.90 33.93
C VAL A 167 -6.39 -8.16 33.38
N VAL A 168 -7.52 -8.87 33.22
CA VAL A 168 -8.79 -8.24 32.83
C VAL A 168 -9.20 -7.15 33.82
N ASN A 169 -9.83 -6.10 33.32
CA ASN A 169 -10.27 -4.93 34.08
C ASN A 169 -9.14 -4.14 34.79
N VAL A 170 -7.88 -4.41 34.46
CA VAL A 170 -6.72 -3.63 34.92
C VAL A 170 -6.19 -2.76 33.76
N PRO A 171 -5.88 -1.47 33.97
CA PRO A 171 -5.31 -0.63 32.92
C PRO A 171 -3.95 -1.14 32.44
N THR A 172 -3.85 -1.47 31.15
CA THR A 172 -2.58 -1.72 30.46
C THR A 172 -2.08 -0.43 29.83
N TRP A 173 -0.89 0.02 30.23
CA TRP A 173 -0.21 1.13 29.58
C TRP A 173 0.48 0.63 28.33
N MET A 174 0.54 1.45 27.27
CA MET A 174 1.11 1.06 25.99
C MET A 174 1.97 2.18 25.43
N TRP A 175 3.14 1.84 24.90
CA TRP A 175 3.96 2.80 24.16
C TRP A 175 4.83 2.13 23.10
N VAL A 176 5.24 2.91 22.11
CA VAL A 176 6.31 2.58 21.17
C VAL A 176 7.62 3.09 21.76
N ASP A 177 8.66 2.24 21.77
CA ASP A 177 9.97 2.63 22.27
C ASP A 177 10.52 3.85 21.53
N LYS A 178 11.06 4.82 22.29
CA LYS A 178 11.57 6.08 21.75
C LYS A 178 12.70 5.88 20.73
N GLY A 179 13.48 4.80 20.83
CA GLY A 179 14.51 4.44 19.84
C GLY A 179 13.94 4.14 18.45
N SER A 180 12.66 3.77 18.37
CA SER A 180 11.93 3.56 17.11
C SER A 180 10.98 4.71 16.74
N TRP A 181 10.93 5.76 17.57
CA TRP A 181 10.05 6.93 17.38
C TRP A 181 10.86 8.21 17.21
N GLY A 182 11.36 8.46 16.00
CA GLY A 182 12.11 9.66 15.69
C GLY A 182 12.20 9.94 14.20
N PRO A 183 12.55 11.17 13.80
CA PRO A 183 12.68 11.52 12.39
C PRO A 183 13.80 10.71 11.72
N VAL A 184 13.57 10.30 10.48
CA VAL A 184 14.59 9.66 9.62
C VAL A 184 14.68 10.36 8.28
N SER A 185 15.90 10.54 7.76
CA SER A 185 16.13 11.28 6.51
C SER A 185 16.97 10.48 5.53
N GLN A 186 16.72 10.70 4.25
CA GLN A 186 17.50 10.14 3.15
C GLN A 186 17.72 11.17 2.05
N THR A 187 18.87 11.08 1.38
CA THR A 187 19.24 12.00 0.31
C THR A 187 19.50 11.23 -0.98
N ALA A 188 18.87 11.67 -2.06
CA ALA A 188 19.19 11.24 -3.42
C ALA A 188 19.87 12.38 -4.17
N ARG A 189 20.85 12.04 -5.01
CA ARG A 189 21.67 12.98 -5.75
C ARG A 189 21.90 12.47 -7.16
N VAL A 190 21.76 13.37 -8.12
CA VAL A 190 22.16 13.24 -9.52
C VAL A 190 22.89 14.53 -9.92
N PRO A 191 23.61 14.58 -11.05
CA PRO A 191 24.25 15.81 -11.50
C PRO A 191 23.25 16.99 -11.54
N GLY A 192 23.57 18.07 -10.83
CA GLY A 192 22.75 19.29 -10.79
C GLY A 192 21.53 19.26 -9.84
N VAL A 193 21.14 18.11 -9.29
CA VAL A 193 19.97 17.99 -8.39
C VAL A 193 20.28 17.14 -7.16
N THR A 194 20.04 17.70 -5.98
CA THR A 194 20.09 16.99 -4.69
C THR A 194 18.76 17.18 -3.99
N VAL A 195 18.13 16.09 -3.57
CA VAL A 195 16.88 16.10 -2.81
C VAL A 195 17.05 15.32 -1.51
N THR A 196 16.57 15.88 -0.41
CA THR A 196 16.51 15.23 0.89
C THR A 196 15.06 15.02 1.29
N ALA A 197 14.66 13.78 1.57
CA ALA A 197 13.40 13.40 2.16
C ALA A 197 13.57 13.16 3.67
N THR A 198 12.60 13.55 4.49
CA THR A 198 12.57 13.36 5.94
C THR A 198 11.19 12.86 6.34
N ALA A 199 11.14 11.69 6.95
CA ALA A 199 9.93 11.11 7.53
C ALA A 199 9.87 11.39 9.04
N ARG A 200 8.70 11.77 9.55
CA ARG A 200 8.44 11.97 10.98
C ARG A 200 7.26 11.12 11.43
N PRO A 201 7.37 10.38 12.55
CA PRO A 201 6.25 9.60 13.05
C PRO A 201 5.20 10.55 13.63
N ARG A 202 3.93 10.28 13.33
CA ARG A 202 2.80 11.16 13.65
C ARG A 202 1.80 10.51 14.58
N THR A 203 1.37 9.29 14.27
CA THR A 203 0.31 8.59 15.03
C THR A 203 0.63 7.12 15.18
N ALA A 204 0.23 6.53 16.30
CA ALA A 204 0.29 5.11 16.57
C ALA A 204 -1.14 4.56 16.72
N VAL A 205 -1.57 3.71 15.80
CA VAL A 205 -2.87 3.04 15.85
C VAL A 205 -2.67 1.60 16.30
N TRP A 206 -3.23 1.27 17.45
CA TRP A 206 -3.11 -0.04 18.09
C TRP A 206 -4.37 -0.86 17.81
N SER A 207 -4.22 -2.08 17.31
CA SER A 207 -5.29 -3.08 17.31
C SER A 207 -5.00 -4.07 18.43
N MET A 208 -5.96 -4.24 19.34
CA MET A 208 -5.73 -4.95 20.61
C MET A 208 -5.92 -6.46 20.52
N GLY A 209 -6.17 -6.99 19.32
CA GLY A 209 -6.44 -8.40 19.05
C GLY A 209 -7.84 -8.86 19.46
N ASP A 210 -8.59 -8.06 20.21
CA ASP A 210 -9.89 -8.41 20.74
C ASP A 210 -11.07 -7.80 19.94
N GLY A 211 -10.76 -7.13 18.83
CA GLY A 211 -11.67 -6.33 18.00
C GLY A 211 -11.57 -4.83 18.23
N SER A 212 -10.94 -4.39 19.34
CA SER A 212 -10.81 -2.98 19.68
C SER A 212 -9.59 -2.32 19.01
N THR A 213 -9.69 -1.00 18.83
CA THR A 213 -8.59 -0.18 18.31
C THR A 213 -8.41 1.07 19.18
N VAL A 214 -7.16 1.49 19.39
CA VAL A 214 -6.78 2.71 20.14
C VAL A 214 -5.87 3.57 19.27
N SER A 215 -6.15 4.87 19.14
CA SER A 215 -5.30 5.81 18.40
C SER A 215 -4.59 6.74 19.36
N CYS A 216 -3.26 6.75 19.31
CA CYS A 216 -2.40 7.60 20.13
C CYS A 216 -1.67 8.62 19.24
N ALA A 217 -1.67 9.89 19.63
CA ALA A 217 -1.07 10.99 18.87
C ALA A 217 0.47 11.04 18.94
N GLY A 218 1.08 10.10 19.66
CA GLY A 218 2.52 10.04 19.89
C GLY A 218 2.94 8.61 20.23
N PRO A 219 4.18 8.43 20.72
CA PRO A 219 4.66 7.10 21.09
C PRO A 219 3.94 6.54 22.32
N GLY A 220 3.25 7.36 23.10
CA GLY A 220 2.75 6.99 24.43
C GLY A 220 3.77 7.29 25.53
N THR A 221 3.30 7.28 26.78
CA THR A 221 4.12 7.54 27.96
C THR A 221 4.57 6.23 28.62
N PRO A 222 5.88 5.97 28.74
CA PRO A 222 6.38 4.84 29.51
C PRO A 222 5.92 4.90 30.97
N TYR A 223 5.47 3.75 31.49
CA TYR A 223 5.15 3.63 32.90
C TYR A 223 6.38 3.88 33.77
N SER A 224 6.17 4.43 34.96
CA SER A 224 7.18 4.56 36.00
C SER A 224 6.52 4.50 37.37
N SER A 225 7.28 4.09 38.39
CA SER A 225 6.79 3.91 39.77
C SER A 225 6.29 5.18 40.45
N LYS A 226 6.46 6.36 39.82
CA LYS A 226 5.84 7.61 40.28
C LYS A 226 4.32 7.63 40.11
N TYR A 227 3.78 6.79 39.23
CA TYR A 227 2.34 6.66 39.02
C TYR A 227 1.77 5.62 39.98
N ARG A 228 0.54 5.86 40.45
CA ARG A 228 -0.20 4.86 41.22
C ARG A 228 -0.40 3.59 40.37
N PRO A 229 -0.37 2.38 40.96
CA PRO A 229 -0.56 1.15 40.21
C PRO A 229 -1.89 1.08 39.45
N GLU A 230 -2.95 1.71 39.98
CA GLU A 230 -4.28 1.73 39.37
C GLU A 230 -4.45 2.86 38.34
N ALA A 231 -3.45 3.73 38.18
CA ALA A 231 -3.56 4.88 37.29
C ALA A 231 -3.64 4.43 35.83
N ARG A 232 -4.53 5.06 35.07
CA ARG A 232 -4.54 4.93 33.61
C ARG A 232 -3.37 5.71 33.01
N SER A 233 -2.88 5.25 31.87
CA SER A 233 -1.91 6.01 31.08
C SER A 233 -2.46 7.39 30.75
N PRO A 234 -1.62 8.45 30.82
CA PRO A 234 -2.06 9.81 30.53
C PRO A 234 -2.38 10.03 29.05
N ASP A 235 -1.86 9.19 28.14
CA ASP A 235 -1.96 9.40 26.69
C ASP A 235 -2.28 8.14 25.87
N CYS A 236 -1.82 6.96 26.29
CA CYS A 236 -1.95 5.74 25.51
C CYS A 236 -2.06 4.50 26.41
N GLY A 237 -3.26 3.93 26.49
CA GLY A 237 -3.55 2.76 27.31
C GLY A 237 -4.86 2.10 26.91
N TYR A 238 -5.04 0.86 27.35
CA TYR A 238 -6.20 0.04 27.06
C TYR A 238 -6.57 -0.82 28.26
N THR A 239 -7.81 -1.30 28.33
CA THR A 239 -8.26 -2.23 29.38
C THR A 239 -9.00 -3.37 28.72
N TYR A 240 -8.46 -4.57 28.85
CA TYR A 240 -9.14 -5.77 28.39
C TYR A 240 -10.30 -6.13 29.32
N HIS A 241 -11.42 -6.53 28.74
CA HIS A 241 -12.62 -6.93 29.49
C HIS A 241 -12.90 -8.44 29.41
N ARG A 242 -12.04 -9.19 28.74
CA ARG A 242 -12.12 -10.66 28.66
C ARG A 242 -10.72 -11.28 28.60
N SER A 243 -10.63 -12.52 29.06
CA SER A 243 -9.42 -13.33 28.98
C SER A 243 -9.09 -13.71 27.53
N SER A 244 -7.80 -13.88 27.22
CA SER A 244 -7.32 -14.37 25.93
C SER A 244 -7.34 -15.90 25.81
N LEU A 245 -7.80 -16.63 26.82
CA LEU A 245 -7.79 -18.11 26.84
C LEU A 245 -8.52 -18.77 25.65
N ALA A 246 -9.56 -18.12 25.13
CA ALA A 246 -10.33 -18.60 23.97
C ALA A 246 -9.71 -18.20 22.61
N GLU A 247 -8.71 -17.32 22.61
CA GLU A 247 -8.04 -16.87 21.39
C GLU A 247 -7.00 -17.91 20.92
N PRO A 248 -6.69 -17.97 19.61
CA PRO A 248 -5.60 -18.79 19.10
C PRO A 248 -4.28 -18.51 19.84
N GLY A 249 -3.59 -19.56 20.29
CA GLY A 249 -2.37 -19.41 21.08
C GLY A 249 -2.59 -18.88 22.51
N LYS A 250 -3.85 -18.78 22.96
CA LYS A 250 -4.26 -18.29 24.29
C LYS A 250 -3.80 -16.84 24.57
N ALA A 251 -3.62 -16.04 23.51
CA ALA A 251 -3.11 -14.68 23.58
C ALA A 251 -3.81 -13.78 22.56
N PHE A 252 -3.92 -12.49 22.86
CA PHE A 252 -4.31 -11.49 21.87
C PHE A 252 -3.12 -11.11 21.00
N THR A 253 -3.32 -11.12 19.69
CA THR A 253 -2.34 -10.54 18.76
C THR A 253 -2.52 -9.03 18.71
N VAL A 254 -1.64 -8.32 19.42
CA VAL A 254 -1.61 -6.85 19.44
C VAL A 254 -0.72 -6.34 18.31
N SER A 255 -1.20 -5.37 17.55
CA SER A 255 -0.42 -4.70 16.52
C SER A 255 -0.42 -3.18 16.71
N VAL A 256 0.71 -2.54 16.43
CA VAL A 256 0.79 -1.08 16.34
C VAL A 256 1.18 -0.68 14.92
N ARG A 257 0.38 0.17 14.29
CA ARG A 257 0.67 0.81 13.02
C ARG A 257 1.06 2.26 13.24
N VAL A 258 2.32 2.59 12.96
CA VAL A 258 2.84 3.96 13.05
C VAL A 258 2.76 4.63 11.69
N THR A 259 2.03 5.75 11.62
CA THR A 259 1.93 6.57 10.40
C THR A 259 3.00 7.65 10.40
N TRP A 260 3.62 7.89 9.26
CA TRP A 260 4.71 8.82 9.04
C TRP A 260 4.32 9.90 8.04
N ASP A 261 4.57 11.15 8.41
CA ASP A 261 4.49 12.29 7.50
C ASP A 261 5.88 12.49 6.86
N VAL A 262 5.94 12.47 5.52
CA VAL A 262 7.19 12.65 4.79
C VAL A 262 7.20 13.99 4.08
N GLU A 263 8.27 14.74 4.27
CA GLU A 263 8.53 15.99 3.57
C GLU A 263 9.86 15.87 2.82
N TRP A 264 9.94 16.43 1.62
CA TRP A 264 11.19 16.49 0.88
C TRP A 264 11.47 17.91 0.37
N ARG A 265 12.76 18.20 0.19
CA ARG A 265 13.25 19.47 -0.34
C ARG A 265 14.50 19.26 -1.19
N GLY A 266 14.59 19.97 -2.31
CA GLY A 266 15.74 19.91 -3.21
C GLY A 266 15.45 20.46 -4.60
N GLY A 267 16.49 20.83 -5.35
CA GLY A 267 16.33 21.38 -6.70
C GLY A 267 15.44 22.63 -6.79
N GLY A 268 15.37 23.43 -5.72
CA GLY A 268 14.50 24.61 -5.63
C GLY A 268 13.02 24.30 -5.37
N GLN A 269 12.66 23.04 -5.12
CA GLN A 269 11.30 22.58 -4.89
C GLN A 269 11.16 21.89 -3.52
N THR A 270 9.93 21.80 -3.06
CA THR A 270 9.53 21.04 -1.86
C THR A 270 8.26 20.25 -2.15
N GLY A 271 8.00 19.22 -1.34
CA GLY A 271 6.76 18.45 -1.42
C GLY A 271 6.56 17.58 -0.19
N ALA A 272 5.38 16.98 -0.10
CA ALA A 272 5.01 16.06 0.95
C ALA A 272 4.51 14.74 0.35
N VAL A 273 4.78 13.64 1.04
CA VAL A 273 4.23 12.31 0.74
C VAL A 273 3.53 11.83 2.00
N PRO A 274 2.18 11.83 2.03
CA PRO A 274 1.44 11.32 3.16
C PRO A 274 1.44 9.78 3.17
N GLY A 275 1.28 9.19 4.35
CA GLY A 275 0.75 7.83 4.46
C GLY A 275 1.76 6.70 4.34
N LEU A 276 3.05 6.95 4.59
CA LEU A 276 3.93 5.83 4.91
C LEU A 276 3.55 5.26 6.28
N ALA A 277 3.54 3.94 6.40
CA ALA A 277 3.26 3.28 7.67
C ALA A 277 4.14 2.06 7.87
N VAL A 278 4.52 1.82 9.12
CA VAL A 278 5.20 0.59 9.55
C VAL A 278 4.37 -0.04 10.66
N GLU A 279 4.31 -1.36 10.65
CA GLU A 279 3.54 -2.12 11.63
C GLU A 279 4.44 -3.12 12.35
N ALA A 280 4.20 -3.30 13.64
CA ALA A 280 4.80 -4.35 14.45
C ALA A 280 3.71 -5.10 15.22
N ARG A 281 3.97 -6.35 15.58
CA ARG A 281 3.03 -7.20 16.31
C ARG A 281 3.68 -7.93 17.48
N ARG A 282 2.90 -8.19 18.52
CA ARG A 282 3.24 -9.00 19.70
C ARG A 282 2.03 -9.77 20.19
N GLN A 283 2.28 -10.83 20.94
CA GLN A 283 1.25 -11.58 21.65
C GLN A 283 1.18 -11.08 23.09
N LEU A 284 -0.02 -10.77 23.58
CA LEU A 284 -0.26 -10.46 24.99
C LEU A 284 -1.20 -11.51 25.59
N VAL A 285 -0.73 -12.16 26.67
CA VAL A 285 -1.58 -13.06 27.46
C VAL A 285 -2.37 -12.20 28.44
N VAL A 286 -3.70 -12.35 28.42
CA VAL A 286 -4.61 -11.66 29.34
C VAL A 286 -5.40 -12.70 30.11
N ASP A 287 -5.34 -12.65 31.44
CA ASP A 287 -6.02 -13.61 32.30
C ASP A 287 -7.00 -12.94 33.26
N GLU A 288 -7.90 -13.75 33.80
CA GLU A 288 -8.84 -13.35 34.84
C GLU A 288 -8.39 -13.88 36.20
N VAL A 289 -8.27 -12.99 37.18
CA VAL A 289 -7.96 -13.39 38.56
C VAL A 289 -9.27 -13.59 39.31
N GLN A 290 -9.54 -14.84 39.72
CA GLN A 290 -10.69 -15.17 40.55
C GLN A 290 -10.25 -15.33 42.01
N ALA A 291 -10.92 -14.61 42.91
CA ALA A 291 -10.72 -14.77 44.34
C ALA A 291 -11.69 -15.82 44.90
N VAL A 292 -11.16 -16.82 45.59
CA VAL A 292 -11.98 -17.74 46.40
C VAL A 292 -12.20 -17.10 47.77
N VAL A 293 -13.44 -16.71 48.06
CA VAL A 293 -13.82 -16.28 49.41
C VAL A 293 -14.13 -17.53 50.22
N VAL A 294 -13.18 -17.97 51.04
CA VAL A 294 -13.44 -19.00 52.06
C VAL A 294 -14.11 -18.31 53.24
N ARG A 295 -15.33 -18.74 53.59
CA ARG A 295 -16.06 -18.29 54.78
C ARG A 295 -15.93 -19.31 55.90
#